data_AF-A0A089LUH4-F1
#
_entry.id   AF-A0A089LUH4-F1
#
_cell.length_a   1.000
_cell.length_b   1.000
_cell.length_c   1.000
_cell.angle_alpha   90.00
_cell.angle_beta   90.00
_cell.angle_gamma   90.00
#
_symmetry.space_group_name_H-M   'P 1'
#
loop_
_entity.id
_entity.type
_entity.pdbx_description
1 polymer ?
#
loop_
_entity_poly.entity_id
_entity_poly.type
_entity_poly.pdbx_seq_one_letter_code
_entity_poly.pdbx_strand_id
1 'polypeptide(L)'
;MKMNDKRAPAIYIQLKNRVTVPKGKGVMLRDVAYLIAGPELREKLDSILLLQPEQSDGNLILIDLLTIIPRIHELVPGADIQPIGEGRTIVQIEGPLEVRKPSIALFVLVWLLLFFGSALTIMNFHADVSMQEVHVRIVEMLTGRRDEHPYVFQVAYSLGIGFGMVVFFNHLFKKKWNEEPTPLEVEMFLYQKNIDHYVVHEEYSKLEHRQGSSGKKGEVP
;
A
#
# COMPACT_ATOMS: atom_id res chain seq x y z
N MET A 1 43.68 -38.11 -3.07
CA MET A 1 42.77 -37.58 -2.03
C MET A 1 42.22 -36.25 -2.51
N LYS A 2 41.08 -36.23 -3.22
CA LYS A 2 40.42 -34.98 -3.61
C LYS A 2 39.59 -34.51 -2.42
N MET A 3 40.03 -33.47 -1.72
CA MET A 3 39.20 -32.78 -0.74
C MET A 3 38.02 -32.17 -1.50
N ASN A 4 36.85 -32.80 -1.39
CA ASN A 4 35.60 -32.24 -1.86
C ASN A 4 35.14 -31.25 -0.78
N ASP A 5 35.62 -30.01 -0.89
CA ASP A 5 35.17 -28.88 -0.07
C ASP A 5 33.73 -28.57 -0.48
N LYS A 6 32.76 -29.35 0.03
CA LYS A 6 31.34 -29.04 -0.10
C LYS A 6 31.06 -27.81 0.75
N ARG A 7 31.32 -26.64 0.19
CA ARG A 7 30.83 -25.37 0.76
C ARG A 7 29.32 -25.49 0.95
N ALA A 8 28.87 -25.02 2.11
CA ALA A 8 27.45 -24.83 2.40
C ALA A 8 26.75 -24.17 1.20
N PRO A 9 25.62 -24.69 0.73
CA PRO A 9 24.89 -24.06 -0.36
C PRO A 9 24.39 -22.69 0.12
N ALA A 10 24.82 -21.63 -0.59
CA ALA A 10 24.33 -20.28 -0.32
C ALA A 10 22.92 -20.10 -0.91
N ILE A 11 21.99 -19.59 -0.11
CA ILE A 11 20.61 -19.31 -0.48
C ILE A 11 20.35 -17.84 -0.19
N TYR A 12 20.12 -17.05 -1.24
CA TYR A 12 19.68 -15.67 -1.07
C TYR A 12 18.17 -15.62 -1.02
N ILE A 13 17.62 -14.89 -0.07
CA ILE A 13 16.17 -14.78 0.14
C ILE A 13 15.77 -13.31 0.25
N GLN A 14 14.85 -12.88 -0.60
CA GLN A 14 14.20 -11.58 -0.53
C GLN A 14 12.71 -11.78 -0.32
N LEU A 15 12.19 -11.39 0.84
CA LEU A 15 10.75 -11.45 1.09
C LEU A 15 10.05 -10.30 0.36
N LYS A 16 8.85 -10.56 -0.14
CA LYS A 16 7.96 -9.54 -0.70
C LYS A 16 7.35 -8.76 0.46
N ASN A 17 7.17 -7.45 0.33
CA ASN A 17 6.57 -6.64 1.41
C ASN A 17 5.15 -7.10 1.76
N ARG A 18 4.34 -7.44 0.75
CA ARG A 18 2.96 -7.90 0.93
C ARG A 18 2.56 -8.87 -0.17
N VAL A 19 1.77 -9.88 0.18
CA VAL A 19 1.20 -10.85 -0.75
C VAL A 19 -0.25 -11.14 -0.41
N THR A 20 -1.05 -11.36 -1.44
CA THR A 20 -2.46 -11.75 -1.30
C THR A 20 -2.64 -13.21 -1.65
N VAL A 21 -3.26 -13.98 -0.76
CA VAL A 21 -3.48 -15.42 -0.92
C VAL A 21 -4.97 -15.73 -0.75
N PRO A 22 -5.58 -16.55 -1.64
CA PRO A 22 -6.97 -16.98 -1.49
C PRO A 22 -7.21 -17.77 -0.19
N LYS A 23 -8.36 -17.55 0.45
CA LYS A 23 -8.78 -18.30 1.65
C LYS A 23 -8.78 -19.81 1.38
N GLY A 24 -8.15 -20.56 2.29
CA GLY A 24 -8.04 -22.02 2.20
C GLY A 24 -6.85 -22.53 1.37
N LYS A 25 -6.11 -21.66 0.68
CA LYS A 25 -4.85 -22.03 0.03
C LYS A 25 -3.71 -21.91 1.03
N GLY A 26 -2.88 -22.96 1.12
CA GLY A 26 -1.63 -22.91 1.90
C GLY A 26 -0.64 -21.90 1.29
N VAL A 27 0.08 -21.20 2.16
CA VAL A 27 1.09 -20.21 1.81
C VAL A 27 2.44 -20.92 1.65
N MET A 28 2.98 -20.92 0.43
CA MET A 28 4.28 -21.54 0.15
C MET A 28 5.40 -20.49 0.14
N LEU A 29 6.65 -20.91 0.31
CA LEU A 29 7.81 -20.01 0.28
C LEU A 29 7.93 -19.23 -1.04
N ARG A 30 7.60 -19.85 -2.17
CA ARG A 30 7.55 -19.19 -3.49
C ARG A 30 6.52 -18.05 -3.56
N ASP A 31 5.45 -18.13 -2.77
CA ASP A 31 4.39 -17.13 -2.79
C ASP A 31 4.90 -15.85 -2.11
N VAL A 32 5.71 -15.99 -1.05
CA VAL A 32 6.18 -14.89 -0.19
C VAL A 32 7.59 -14.37 -0.49
N ALA A 33 8.42 -15.13 -1.20
CA ALA A 33 9.84 -14.80 -1.35
C ALA A 33 10.36 -14.98 -2.79
N TYR A 34 11.31 -14.13 -3.17
CA TYR A 34 12.23 -14.39 -4.27
C TYR A 34 13.46 -15.07 -3.69
N LEU A 35 13.82 -16.22 -4.27
CA LEU A 35 15.02 -16.96 -3.89
C LEU A 35 16.11 -16.78 -4.95
N ILE A 36 17.36 -17.02 -4.61
CA ILE A 36 18.45 -17.36 -5.54
C ILE A 36 19.22 -18.51 -4.89
N ALA A 37 19.21 -19.68 -5.53
CA ALA A 37 19.82 -20.90 -5.05
C ALA A 37 20.19 -21.79 -6.25
N GLY A 38 20.99 -22.84 -6.02
CA GLY A 38 21.29 -23.84 -7.05
C GLY A 38 20.01 -24.48 -7.63
N PRO A 39 19.98 -24.85 -8.91
CA PRO A 39 18.76 -25.30 -9.60
C PRO A 39 18.11 -26.52 -8.94
N GLU A 40 18.89 -27.46 -8.41
CA GLU A 40 18.38 -28.65 -7.71
C GLU A 40 17.69 -28.34 -6.37
N LEU A 41 18.07 -27.23 -5.73
CA LEU A 41 17.49 -26.78 -4.46
C LEU A 41 16.23 -25.93 -4.70
N ARG A 42 16.14 -25.26 -5.85
CA ARG A 42 15.10 -24.28 -6.12
C ARG A 42 13.70 -24.88 -6.02
N GLU A 43 13.46 -25.99 -6.71
CA GLU A 43 12.14 -26.64 -6.71
C GLU A 43 11.74 -27.13 -5.30
N LYS A 44 12.72 -27.63 -4.53
CA LYS A 44 12.49 -28.08 -3.15
C LYS A 44 12.10 -26.91 -2.26
N LEU A 45 12.84 -25.80 -2.33
CA LEU A 45 12.57 -24.60 -1.54
C LEU A 45 11.22 -23.97 -1.90
N ASP A 46 10.88 -23.90 -3.19
CA ASP A 46 9.62 -23.32 -3.65
C ASP A 46 8.39 -24.10 -3.16
N SER A 47 8.54 -25.39 -2.84
CA SER A 47 7.48 -26.27 -2.34
C SER A 47 7.27 -26.22 -0.82
N ILE A 48 8.08 -25.45 -0.08
CA ILE A 48 7.97 -25.36 1.39
C ILE A 48 6.64 -24.70 1.77
N LEU A 49 5.80 -25.45 2.48
CA LEU A 49 4.59 -24.93 3.10
C LEU A 49 4.95 -24.16 4.38
N LEU A 50 4.70 -22.86 4.40
CA LEU A 50 4.98 -22.00 5.55
C LEU A 50 3.78 -21.87 6.48
N LEU A 51 2.58 -21.89 5.94
CA LEU A 51 1.39 -21.77 6.75
C LEU A 51 0.20 -22.34 6.00
N GLN A 52 -0.71 -22.97 6.74
CA GLN A 52 -2.04 -23.23 6.26
C GLN A 52 -3.00 -22.35 7.07
N PRO A 53 -3.55 -21.28 6.46
CA PRO A 53 -4.44 -20.38 7.17
C PRO A 53 -5.64 -21.13 7.77
N GLU A 54 -5.75 -21.16 9.09
CA GLU A 54 -6.96 -21.64 9.75
C GLU A 54 -8.00 -20.51 9.85
N GLN A 55 -9.28 -20.84 10.01
CA GLN A 55 -10.34 -19.83 10.10
C GLN A 55 -10.16 -18.84 11.27
N SER A 56 -9.35 -19.19 12.28
CA SER A 56 -9.08 -18.36 13.46
C SER A 56 -7.91 -17.38 13.33
N ASP A 57 -7.13 -17.44 12.24
CA ASP A 57 -5.89 -16.67 12.11
C ASP A 57 -6.10 -15.20 11.69
N GLY A 58 -7.36 -14.82 11.42
CA GLY A 58 -7.68 -13.50 10.88
C GLY A 58 -7.33 -13.38 9.39
N ASN A 59 -7.40 -12.16 8.87
CA ASN A 59 -7.20 -11.88 7.43
C ASN A 59 -5.79 -11.37 7.09
N LEU A 60 -4.95 -11.08 8.09
CA LEU A 60 -3.60 -10.57 7.93
C LEU A 60 -2.68 -11.40 8.81
N ILE A 61 -1.64 -11.98 8.21
CA ILE A 61 -0.68 -12.82 8.90
C ILE A 61 0.73 -12.34 8.58
N LEU A 62 1.53 -12.13 9.62
CA LEU A 62 2.92 -11.75 9.49
C LEU A 62 3.80 -13.01 9.41
N ILE A 63 4.63 -13.11 8.36
CA ILE A 63 5.65 -14.15 8.23
C ILE A 63 7.01 -13.47 8.16
N ASP A 64 7.96 -13.92 8.98
CA ASP A 64 9.31 -13.37 9.01
C ASP A 64 10.40 -14.44 8.79
N LEU A 65 11.63 -13.97 8.59
CA LEU A 65 12.79 -14.84 8.40
C LEU A 65 13.04 -15.77 9.59
N LEU A 66 12.69 -15.37 10.82
CA LEU A 66 12.86 -16.22 12.00
C LEU A 66 11.95 -17.45 11.94
N THR A 67 10.79 -17.35 11.29
CA THR A 67 9.92 -18.50 11.02
C THR A 67 10.32 -19.32 9.78
N ILE A 68 10.97 -18.70 8.79
CA ILE A 68 11.33 -19.34 7.51
C ILE A 68 12.66 -20.11 7.62
N ILE A 69 13.68 -19.50 8.24
CA ILE A 69 15.04 -20.06 8.32
C ILE A 69 15.06 -21.48 8.91
N PRO A 70 14.35 -21.77 10.03
CA PRO A 70 14.30 -23.13 10.58
C PRO A 70 13.73 -24.15 9.58
N ARG A 71 12.67 -23.81 8.85
CA ARG A 71 12.05 -24.69 7.85
C ARG A 71 12.95 -24.96 6.64
N ILE A 72 13.75 -23.96 6.24
CA ILE A 72 14.76 -24.16 5.20
C ILE A 72 15.84 -25.13 5.71
N HIS A 73 16.29 -24.97 6.95
CA HIS A 73 17.31 -25.84 7.54
C HIS A 73 16.86 -27.29 7.74
N GLU A 74 15.56 -27.56 7.94
CA GLU A 74 15.01 -28.92 7.96
C GLU A 74 15.23 -29.66 6.63
N LEU A 75 15.16 -28.95 5.50
CA LEU A 75 15.33 -29.53 4.16
C LEU A 75 16.77 -29.47 3.65
N VAL A 76 17.51 -28.42 4.04
CA VAL A 76 18.89 -28.17 3.61
C VAL A 76 19.76 -27.87 4.83
N PRO A 77 20.17 -28.91 5.58
CA PRO A 77 21.05 -28.73 6.73
C PRO A 77 22.35 -28.05 6.33
N GLY A 78 22.75 -27.02 7.08
CA GLY A 78 23.99 -26.28 6.86
C GLY A 78 23.99 -25.35 5.64
N ALA A 79 22.83 -25.00 5.06
CA ALA A 79 22.76 -23.93 4.07
C ALA A 79 23.14 -22.56 4.68
N ASP A 80 23.83 -21.72 3.91
CA ASP A 80 24.10 -20.33 4.29
C ASP A 80 22.99 -19.43 3.76
N ILE A 81 22.12 -18.93 4.63
CA ILE A 81 20.95 -18.12 4.24
C ILE A 81 21.31 -16.64 4.33
N GLN A 82 21.27 -15.96 3.18
CA GLN A 82 21.60 -14.54 3.05
C GLN A 82 20.34 -13.73 2.75
N PRO A 83 19.77 -13.03 3.75
CA PRO A 83 18.59 -12.21 3.55
C PRO A 83 18.90 -10.92 2.80
N ILE A 84 17.99 -10.52 1.92
CA ILE A 84 18.05 -9.29 1.13
C ILE A 84 16.75 -8.50 1.35
N GLY A 85 16.87 -7.21 1.68
CA GLY A 85 15.71 -6.34 1.87
C GLY A 85 15.00 -6.55 3.21
N GLU A 86 13.68 -6.39 3.22
CA GLU A 86 12.88 -6.57 4.44
C GLU A 86 12.82 -8.05 4.84
N GLY A 87 13.12 -8.34 6.11
CA GLY A 87 13.09 -9.70 6.66
C GLY A 87 11.69 -10.21 7.04
N ARG A 88 10.64 -9.59 6.51
CA ARG A 88 9.24 -9.94 6.80
C ARG A 88 8.32 -9.71 5.61
N THR A 89 7.16 -10.35 5.63
CA THR A 89 6.08 -10.18 4.66
C THR A 89 4.73 -10.16 5.35
N ILE A 90 3.81 -9.34 4.84
CA ILE A 90 2.39 -9.37 5.23
C ILE A 90 1.64 -10.27 4.25
N VAL A 91 1.07 -11.36 4.75
CA VAL A 91 0.17 -12.23 3.99
C VAL A 91 -1.26 -11.83 4.27
N GLN A 92 -1.92 -11.27 3.26
CA GLN A 92 -3.34 -10.98 3.31
C GLN A 92 -4.13 -12.16 2.76
N ILE A 93 -5.01 -12.71 3.60
CA ILE A 93 -5.94 -13.76 3.19
C ILE A 93 -7.21 -13.11 2.68
N GLU A 94 -7.39 -13.17 1.37
CA GLU A 94 -8.63 -12.75 0.74
C GLU A 94 -9.56 -13.96 0.60
N GLY A 95 -10.69 -13.92 1.33
CA GLY A 95 -11.84 -14.75 0.98
C GLY A 95 -12.40 -14.33 -0.39
N PRO A 96 -13.31 -15.12 -0.99
CA PRO A 96 -14.18 -14.55 -2.01
C PRO A 96 -14.81 -13.32 -1.38
N LEU A 97 -14.37 -12.14 -1.82
CA LEU A 97 -15.00 -10.89 -1.47
C LEU A 97 -16.46 -11.10 -1.82
N GLU A 98 -17.35 -11.18 -0.83
CA GLU A 98 -18.67 -10.65 -1.07
C GLU A 98 -18.42 -9.20 -1.43
N VAL A 99 -18.23 -8.94 -2.72
CA VAL A 99 -18.14 -7.61 -3.28
C VAL A 99 -19.55 -7.05 -3.07
N ARG A 100 -19.83 -6.63 -1.84
CA ARG A 100 -21.02 -5.88 -1.51
C ARG A 100 -20.90 -4.64 -2.35
N LYS A 101 -21.68 -4.61 -3.43
CA LYS A 101 -21.73 -3.47 -4.33
C LYS A 101 -21.99 -2.26 -3.44
N PRO A 102 -21.14 -1.22 -3.50
CA PRO A 102 -21.35 -0.04 -2.69
C PRO A 102 -22.77 0.48 -2.94
N SER A 103 -23.48 0.80 -1.87
CA SER A 103 -24.85 1.30 -1.99
C SER A 103 -24.82 2.57 -2.84
N ILE A 104 -25.51 2.54 -3.98
CA ILE A 104 -25.61 3.70 -4.88
C ILE A 104 -26.15 4.90 -4.12
N ALA A 105 -27.09 4.68 -3.19
CA ALA A 105 -27.63 5.74 -2.34
C ALA A 105 -26.55 6.36 -1.43
N LEU A 106 -25.70 5.53 -0.81
CA LEU A 106 -24.59 6.03 0.01
C LEU A 106 -23.55 6.77 -0.84
N PHE A 107 -23.25 6.25 -2.03
CA PHE A 107 -22.37 6.92 -2.97
C PHE A 107 -22.88 8.32 -3.34
N VAL A 108 -24.17 8.43 -3.72
CA VAL A 108 -24.79 9.72 -4.05
C VAL A 108 -24.79 10.67 -2.85
N LEU A 109 -25.08 10.17 -1.64
CA LEU A 109 -25.04 10.97 -0.42
C LEU A 109 -23.64 11.55 -0.17
N VAL A 110 -22.60 10.70 -0.20
CA VAL A 110 -21.21 11.13 -0.01
C VAL A 110 -20.79 12.09 -1.12
N TRP A 111 -21.19 11.83 -2.37
CA TRP A 111 -20.90 12.71 -3.50
C TRP A 111 -21.50 14.09 -3.33
N LEU A 112 -22.76 14.20 -2.90
CA LEU A 112 -23.40 15.48 -2.61
C LEU A 112 -22.71 16.19 -1.45
N LEU A 113 -22.40 15.46 -0.37
CA LEU A 113 -21.72 16.02 0.79
C LEU A 113 -20.34 16.59 0.42
N LEU A 114 -19.56 15.88 -0.39
CA LEU A 114 -18.29 16.36 -0.90
C LEU A 114 -18.48 17.54 -1.86
N PHE A 115 -19.46 17.50 -2.76
CA PHE A 115 -19.74 18.58 -3.69
C PHE A 115 -20.08 19.88 -2.95
N PHE A 116 -21.06 19.85 -2.05
CA PHE A 116 -21.46 21.03 -1.29
C PHE A 116 -20.39 21.47 -0.29
N GLY A 117 -19.71 20.51 0.37
CA GLY A 117 -18.61 20.81 1.29
C GLY A 117 -17.48 21.54 0.59
N SER A 118 -16.98 21.02 -0.53
CA SER A 118 -15.95 21.68 -1.32
C SER A 118 -16.42 23.03 -1.88
N ALA A 119 -17.65 23.11 -2.39
CA ALA A 119 -18.20 24.38 -2.89
C ALA A 119 -18.24 25.46 -1.79
N LEU A 120 -18.70 25.10 -0.58
CA LEU A 120 -18.71 26.01 0.57
C LEU A 120 -17.31 26.45 0.96
N THR A 121 -16.35 25.53 1.02
CA THR A 121 -14.95 25.86 1.30
C THR A 121 -14.38 26.82 0.25
N ILE A 122 -14.60 26.55 -1.04
CA ILE A 122 -14.14 27.40 -2.15
C ILE A 122 -14.78 28.79 -2.06
N MET A 123 -16.10 28.86 -1.83
CA MET A 123 -16.81 30.14 -1.67
C MET A 123 -16.30 30.92 -0.47
N ASN A 124 -16.04 30.24 0.65
CA ASN A 124 -15.50 30.89 1.85
C ASN A 124 -14.11 31.47 1.57
N PHE A 125 -13.23 30.72 0.88
CA PHE A 125 -11.94 31.27 0.44
C PHE A 125 -12.11 32.44 -0.53
N HIS A 126 -13.04 32.36 -1.49
CA HIS A 126 -13.29 33.46 -2.44
C HIS A 126 -13.79 34.72 -1.73
N ALA A 127 -14.59 34.57 -0.68
CA ALA A 127 -15.06 35.68 0.16
C ALA A 127 -13.93 36.24 1.03
N ASP A 128 -13.17 35.36 1.71
CA ASP A 128 -12.08 35.74 2.63
C ASP A 128 -10.97 36.53 1.91
N VAL A 129 -10.54 36.07 0.74
CA VAL A 129 -9.53 36.78 -0.07
C VAL A 129 -10.13 37.84 -0.99
N SER A 130 -11.45 38.07 -0.92
CA SER A 130 -12.18 39.03 -1.74
C SER A 130 -11.88 38.88 -3.25
N MET A 131 -12.03 37.66 -3.78
CA MET A 131 -11.70 37.32 -5.18
C MET A 131 -12.37 38.22 -6.21
N GLN A 132 -13.55 38.76 -5.90
CA GLN A 132 -14.22 39.71 -6.78
C GLN A 132 -13.39 40.98 -6.97
N GLU A 133 -12.90 41.59 -5.88
CA GLU A 133 -12.06 42.79 -5.94
C GLU A 133 -10.75 42.52 -6.69
N VAL A 134 -10.16 41.34 -6.47
CA VAL A 134 -8.98 40.88 -7.19
C VAL A 134 -9.24 40.81 -8.70
N HIS A 135 -10.36 40.21 -9.11
CA HIS A 135 -10.73 40.13 -10.54
C HIS A 135 -10.95 41.51 -11.16
N VAL A 136 -11.67 42.40 -10.47
CA VAL A 136 -11.89 43.79 -10.91
C VAL A 136 -10.56 44.50 -11.10
N ARG A 137 -9.65 44.38 -10.13
CA ARG A 137 -8.34 45.03 -10.17
C ARG A 137 -7.44 44.49 -11.27
N ILE A 138 -7.43 43.18 -11.50
CA ILE A 138 -6.68 42.57 -12.60
C ILE A 138 -7.17 43.09 -13.95
N VAL A 139 -8.49 43.10 -14.15
CA VAL A 139 -9.09 43.59 -15.41
C VAL A 139 -8.81 45.07 -15.61
N GLU A 140 -8.87 45.87 -14.55
CA GLU A 140 -8.51 47.29 -14.59
C GLU A 140 -7.04 47.49 -14.96
N MET A 141 -6.11 46.72 -14.39
CA MET A 141 -4.69 46.78 -14.73
C MET A 141 -4.41 46.40 -16.19
N LEU A 142 -5.16 45.45 -16.75
CA LEU A 142 -4.98 44.98 -18.13
C LEU A 142 -5.63 45.90 -19.16
N THR A 143 -6.80 46.46 -18.86
CA THR A 143 -7.62 47.21 -19.81
C THR A 143 -7.56 48.73 -19.61
N GLY A 144 -7.04 49.19 -18.46
CA GLY A 144 -7.07 50.58 -18.02
C GLY A 144 -8.46 51.08 -17.63
N ARG A 145 -9.48 50.20 -17.61
CA ARG A 145 -10.87 50.55 -17.27
C ARG A 145 -11.36 49.68 -16.14
N ARG A 146 -12.00 50.32 -15.16
CA ARG A 146 -12.64 49.62 -14.05
C ARG A 146 -13.98 49.04 -14.51
N ASP A 147 -14.14 47.74 -14.35
CA ASP A 147 -15.37 46.99 -14.60
C ASP A 147 -15.76 46.28 -13.30
N GLU A 148 -16.89 46.64 -12.70
CA GLU A 148 -17.37 46.06 -11.44
C GLU A 148 -17.78 44.59 -11.60
N HIS A 149 -18.07 44.15 -12.82
CA HIS A 149 -18.55 42.81 -13.13
C HIS A 149 -17.83 42.21 -14.36
N PRO A 150 -16.54 41.83 -14.23
CA PRO A 150 -15.74 41.37 -15.35
C PRO A 150 -16.08 39.92 -15.77
N TYR A 151 -17.28 39.70 -16.31
CA TYR A 151 -17.81 38.35 -16.61
C TYR A 151 -16.94 37.56 -17.58
N VAL A 152 -16.36 38.21 -18.60
CA VAL A 152 -15.50 37.54 -19.58
C VAL A 152 -14.26 36.96 -18.90
N PHE A 153 -13.64 37.73 -18.00
CA PHE A 153 -12.50 37.26 -17.21
C PHE A 153 -12.91 36.13 -16.27
N GLN A 154 -14.06 36.23 -15.61
CA GLN A 154 -14.58 35.19 -14.71
C GLN A 154 -14.84 33.86 -15.42
N VAL A 155 -15.39 33.90 -16.64
CA VAL A 155 -15.60 32.69 -17.46
C VAL A 155 -14.25 32.08 -17.83
N ALA A 156 -13.29 32.89 -18.29
CA ALA A 156 -11.96 32.41 -18.64
C ALA A 156 -11.21 31.83 -17.43
N TYR A 157 -11.28 32.50 -16.28
CA TYR A 157 -10.76 32.04 -14.99
C TYR A 157 -11.37 30.70 -14.58
N SER A 158 -12.69 30.56 -14.66
CA SER A 158 -13.39 29.31 -14.30
C SER A 158 -12.99 28.15 -15.20
N LEU A 159 -12.90 28.39 -16.52
CA LEU A 159 -12.40 27.40 -17.48
C LEU A 159 -10.94 27.04 -17.20
N GLY A 160 -10.10 28.04 -16.87
CA GLY A 160 -8.70 27.86 -16.52
C GLY A 160 -8.51 26.99 -15.29
N ILE A 161 -9.30 27.20 -14.23
CA ILE A 161 -9.29 26.35 -13.03
C ILE A 161 -9.74 24.93 -13.36
N GLY A 162 -10.86 24.78 -14.07
CA GLY A 162 -11.38 23.46 -14.43
C GLY A 162 -10.37 22.67 -15.27
N PHE A 163 -9.81 23.31 -16.30
CA PHE A 163 -8.78 22.72 -17.15
C PHE A 163 -7.50 22.41 -16.36
N GLY A 164 -7.02 23.35 -15.55
CA GLY A 164 -5.84 23.19 -14.70
C GLY A 164 -5.99 22.01 -13.75
N MET A 165 -7.16 21.85 -13.13
CA MET A 165 -7.44 20.69 -12.26
C MET A 165 -7.44 19.37 -13.05
N VAL A 166 -8.05 19.32 -14.23
CA VAL A 166 -8.05 18.12 -15.09
C VAL A 166 -6.62 17.74 -15.51
N VAL A 167 -5.79 18.72 -15.86
CA VAL A 167 -4.39 18.50 -16.23
C VAL A 167 -3.55 18.10 -15.01
N PHE A 168 -3.68 18.79 -13.88
CA PHE A 168 -2.93 18.54 -12.65
C PHE A 168 -3.18 17.14 -12.10
N PHE A 169 -4.44 16.70 -12.07
CA PHE A 169 -4.79 15.37 -11.59
C PHE A 169 -4.57 14.26 -12.61
N ASN A 170 -4.24 14.60 -13.88
CA ASN A 170 -3.83 13.70 -14.97
C ASN A 170 -4.35 12.24 -14.91
N HIS A 171 -5.65 12.06 -14.62
CA HIS A 171 -6.24 10.73 -14.45
C HIS A 171 -7.18 10.36 -15.62
N LEU A 172 -7.65 11.35 -16.39
CA LEU A 172 -8.57 11.14 -17.52
C LEU A 172 -7.85 10.84 -18.83
N PHE A 173 -6.58 11.25 -18.98
CA PHE A 173 -5.76 10.92 -20.14
C PHE A 173 -4.81 9.78 -19.75
N LYS A 174 -5.16 8.55 -20.10
CA LYS A 174 -4.31 7.34 -19.96
C LYS A 174 -2.96 7.40 -20.68
N LYS A 175 -2.59 8.54 -21.25
CA LYS A 175 -1.37 8.74 -22.02
C LYS A 175 -0.29 9.20 -21.06
N LYS A 176 0.57 8.26 -20.64
CA LYS A 176 1.77 8.53 -19.84
C LYS A 176 2.74 9.37 -20.67
N TRP A 177 2.62 10.69 -20.59
CA TRP A 177 3.64 11.60 -21.15
C TRP A 177 4.80 11.83 -20.17
N ASN A 178 4.60 11.51 -18.87
CA ASN A 178 5.58 11.66 -17.81
C ASN A 178 5.72 10.35 -17.01
N GLU A 179 6.94 9.99 -16.62
CA GLU A 179 7.25 8.80 -15.80
C GLU A 179 7.14 9.08 -14.29
N GLU A 180 6.97 10.35 -13.91
CA GLU A 180 6.83 10.78 -12.52
C GLU A 180 5.44 10.43 -11.95
N PRO A 181 5.37 9.93 -10.70
CA PRO A 181 4.11 9.62 -10.05
C PRO A 181 3.30 10.89 -9.77
N THR A 182 1.98 10.82 -9.93
CA THR A 182 1.10 11.94 -9.61
C THR A 182 1.07 12.21 -8.09
N PRO A 183 0.76 13.43 -7.64
CA PRO A 183 0.66 13.74 -6.21
C PRO A 183 -0.30 12.82 -5.45
N LEU A 184 -1.41 12.43 -6.08
CA LEU A 184 -2.38 11.49 -5.50
C LEU A 184 -1.79 10.08 -5.37
N GLU A 185 -1.06 9.59 -6.37
CA GLU A 185 -0.39 8.28 -6.31
C GLU A 185 0.67 8.25 -5.22
N VAL A 186 1.45 9.33 -5.07
CA VAL A 186 2.45 9.46 -3.99
C VAL A 186 1.76 9.42 -2.62
N GLU A 187 0.69 10.18 -2.44
CA GLU A 187 -0.05 10.19 -1.17
C GLU A 187 -0.69 8.83 -0.86
N MET A 188 -1.27 8.18 -1.88
CA MET A 188 -1.83 6.82 -1.74
C MET A 188 -0.76 5.79 -1.37
N PHE A 189 0.44 5.90 -1.97
CA PHE A 189 1.58 5.07 -1.62
C PHE A 189 2.03 5.28 -0.17
N LEU A 190 2.16 6.54 0.26
CA LEU A 190 2.51 6.87 1.64
C LEU A 190 1.45 6.37 2.63
N TYR A 191 0.17 6.56 2.32
CA TYR A 191 -0.94 6.03 3.10
C TYR A 191 -0.83 4.50 3.25
N GLN A 192 -0.65 3.78 2.15
CA GLN A 192 -0.54 2.32 2.18
C GLN A 192 0.66 1.86 3.00
N LYS A 193 1.82 2.53 2.83
CA LYS A 193 3.03 2.24 3.61
C LYS A 193 2.82 2.44 5.10
N ASN A 194 2.12 3.51 5.49
CA ASN A 194 1.80 3.79 6.90
C ASN A 194 0.87 2.73 7.50
N ILE A 195 -0.13 2.27 6.74
CA ILE A 195 -1.01 1.17 7.15
C ILE A 195 -0.21 -0.12 7.33
N ASP A 196 0.64 -0.48 6.37
CA ASP A 196 1.46 -1.70 6.45
C ASP A 196 2.39 -1.65 7.67
N HIS A 197 3.00 -0.50 7.94
CA HIS A 197 3.83 -0.30 9.12
C HIS A 197 3.05 -0.47 10.44
N TYR A 198 1.84 0.09 10.50
CA TYR A 198 0.98 -0.05 11.67
C TYR A 198 0.56 -1.51 11.91
N VAL A 199 0.11 -2.21 10.87
CA VAL A 199 -0.28 -3.63 10.93
C VAL A 199 0.85 -4.49 11.45
N VAL A 200 2.06 -4.29 10.92
CA VAL A 200 3.26 -5.00 11.37
C VAL A 200 3.50 -4.80 12.87
N HIS A 201 3.45 -3.56 13.35
CA HIS A 201 3.67 -3.25 14.76
C HIS A 201 2.65 -3.99 15.65
N GLU A 202 1.37 -3.91 15.28
CA GLU A 202 0.27 -4.55 15.99
C GLU A 202 0.41 -6.08 16.04
N GLU A 203 0.76 -6.72 14.91
CA GLU A 203 0.95 -8.17 14.86
C GLU A 203 2.15 -8.63 15.69
N TYR A 204 3.26 -7.89 15.72
CA TYR A 204 4.38 -8.17 16.63
C TYR A 204 3.95 -8.08 18.10
N SER A 205 3.22 -7.03 18.49
CA SER A 205 2.71 -6.89 19.86
C SER A 205 1.79 -8.07 20.26
N LYS A 206 0.94 -8.54 19.34
CA LYS A 206 0.10 -9.73 19.59
C LYS A 206 0.92 -11.01 19.74
N LEU A 207 1.96 -11.20 18.94
CA LEU A 207 2.87 -12.35 19.04
C LEU A 207 3.60 -12.37 20.39
N GLU A 208 4.11 -11.23 20.86
CA GLU A 208 4.76 -11.10 22.16
C GLU A 208 3.80 -11.43 23.32
N HIS A 209 2.56 -10.93 23.26
CA HIS A 209 1.54 -11.26 24.25
C HIS A 209 1.16 -12.76 24.27
N ARG A 210 1.10 -13.43 23.11
CA ARG A 210 0.85 -14.88 23.03
C ARG A 210 2.01 -15.69 23.63
N GLN A 211 3.25 -15.30 23.37
CA GLN A 211 4.42 -15.98 23.94
C GLN A 211 4.53 -15.76 25.46
N GLY A 212 4.28 -14.55 25.95
CA GLY A 212 4.29 -14.23 27.39
C GLY A 212 3.16 -14.91 28.19
N SER A 213 2.01 -15.16 27.57
CA SER A 213 0.88 -15.88 28.19
C SER A 213 1.05 -17.40 28.18
N SER A 214 1.75 -17.96 27.18
CA SER A 214 2.11 -19.38 27.17
C SER A 214 3.23 -19.72 28.15
N GLY A 215 4.15 -18.79 28.42
CA GLY A 215 5.22 -18.97 29.41
C GLY A 215 4.74 -19.01 30.87
N LYS A 216 3.62 -18.34 31.20
CA LYS A 216 3.05 -18.33 32.56
C LYS A 216 2.21 -19.57 32.92
N LYS A 217 1.88 -20.44 31.97
CA LYS A 217 1.10 -21.67 32.22
C LYS A 217 1.96 -22.91 32.51
N GLY A 218 3.29 -22.80 32.43
CA GLY A 218 4.23 -23.90 32.67
C GLY A 218 4.88 -23.94 34.06
N GLU A 219 4.63 -22.93 34.91
CA GLU A 219 5.14 -22.88 36.28
C GLU A 219 3.98 -22.90 37.29
N VAL A 220 3.52 -24.10 37.64
CA VAL A 220 2.96 -24.36 38.97
C VAL A 220 3.46 -25.76 39.39
N PRO A 221 4.10 -25.91 40.56
CA PRO A 221 4.67 -27.17 41.04
C PRO A 221 3.63 -28.26 41.32
#